data_AF-X1C1Y0-F1
#
_entry.id   AF-X1C1Y0-F1
#
_cell.length_a   1.000
_cell.length_b   1.000
_cell.length_c   1.000
_cell.angle_alpha   90.00
_cell.angle_beta   90.00
_cell.angle_gamma   90.00
#
_symmetry.space_group_name_H-M   'P 1'
#
loop_
_entity.id
_entity.type
_entity.pdbx_description
1 polymer ?
#
loop_
_entity_poly.entity_id
_entity_poly.type
_entity_poly.pdbx_seq_one_letter_code
_entity_poly.pdbx_strand_id
1 'polypeptide(L)'
;INPELIFVQIEGGIVQGLGSALLEEMKIKEGKVLNPSFVDYKIPTVRDVPEMKISIVEVPEPTGPWGARGIAEACMVPTAPA
;
A
#
# COMPACT_ATOMS: atom_id res chain seq x y z
N ILE A 1 8.04 -7.80 -14.24
CA ILE A 1 8.39 -7.24 -15.57
C ILE A 1 9.54 -6.24 -15.43
N ASN A 2 9.33 -5.06 -14.83
CA ASN A 2 10.41 -4.11 -14.53
C ASN A 2 10.73 -4.16 -13.02
N PRO A 3 11.93 -4.60 -12.60
CA PRO A 3 12.31 -4.69 -11.20
C PRO A 3 12.21 -3.37 -10.44
N GLU A 4 12.66 -2.25 -11.00
CA GLU A 4 12.63 -0.94 -10.32
C GLU A 4 11.18 -0.50 -10.02
N LEU A 5 10.28 -0.67 -10.99
CA LEU A 5 8.87 -0.37 -10.78
C LEU A 5 8.20 -1.32 -9.78
N ILE A 6 8.68 -2.56 -9.66
CA ILE A 6 8.19 -3.50 -8.64
C ILE A 6 8.53 -2.97 -7.24
N PHE A 7 9.77 -2.50 -7.00
CA PHE A 7 10.15 -1.92 -5.71
C PHE A 7 9.27 -0.72 -5.35
N VAL A 8 9.06 0.21 -6.29
CA VAL A 8 8.19 1.38 -6.07
C VAL A 8 6.75 0.98 -5.71
N GLN A 9 6.21 -0.05 -6.36
CA GLN A 9 4.87 -0.55 -6.06
C GLN A 9 4.80 -1.21 -4.67
N ILE A 10 5.82 -1.98 -4.30
CA ILE A 10 5.89 -2.62 -2.97
C ILE A 10 5.95 -1.55 -1.88
N GLU A 11 6.83 -0.56 -2.03
CA GLU A 11 6.96 0.55 -1.07
C GLU A 11 5.65 1.33 -0.95
N GLY A 12 5.06 1.73 -2.08
CA GLY A 12 3.78 2.45 -2.10
C GLY A 12 2.64 1.66 -1.45
N GLY A 13 2.56 0.35 -1.73
CA GLY A 13 1.56 -0.53 -1.14
C GLY A 13 1.72 -0.67 0.38
N ILE A 14 2.96 -0.79 0.88
CA ILE A 14 3.24 -0.81 2.32
C ILE A 14 2.86 0.52 2.97
N VAL A 15 3.21 1.67 2.36
CA VAL A 15 2.82 2.98 2.90
C VAL A 15 1.29 3.12 2.95
N GLN A 16 0.57 2.68 1.91
CA GLN A 16 -0.89 2.73 1.89
C GLN A 16 -1.50 1.82 2.96
N GLY A 17 -0.96 0.60 3.13
CA GLY A 17 -1.38 -0.32 4.18
C GLY A 17 -1.16 0.23 5.58
N LEU A 18 -0.01 0.89 5.81
CA LEU A 18 0.29 1.60 7.07
C LEU A 18 -0.73 2.71 7.36
N GLY A 19 -1.05 3.50 6.34
CA GLY A 19 -2.07 4.56 6.41
C GLY A 19 -3.42 3.99 6.82
N SER A 20 -3.89 2.98 6.10
CA SER A 20 -5.16 2.28 6.39
C SER A 20 -5.20 1.64 7.79
N ALA A 21 -4.06 1.15 8.30
CA ALA A 21 -4.00 0.47 9.59
C ALA A 21 -3.98 1.44 10.79
N LEU A 22 -3.28 2.57 10.68
CA LEU A 22 -2.93 3.41 11.83
C LEU A 22 -3.43 4.86 11.77
N LEU A 23 -3.76 5.38 10.58
CA LEU A 23 -3.96 6.83 10.39
C LEU A 23 -5.31 7.19 9.76
N GLU A 24 -5.71 6.44 8.74
CA GLU A 24 -6.83 6.78 7.88
C GLU A 24 -8.16 6.31 8.48
N GLU A 25 -9.11 7.23 8.62
CA GLU A 25 -10.49 6.92 9.02
C GLU A 25 -11.41 7.96 8.40
N MET A 26 -12.32 7.54 7.51
CA MET A 26 -13.35 8.45 7.00
C MET A 26 -14.53 8.49 7.97
N LYS A 27 -14.82 9.66 8.54
CA LYS A 27 -15.89 9.85 9.52
C LYS A 27 -17.13 10.37 8.83
N ILE A 28 -18.23 9.62 8.90
CA ILE A 28 -19.51 9.98 8.29
C ILE A 28 -20.58 10.09 9.36
N LYS A 29 -21.34 11.20 9.35
CA LYS A 29 -22.53 11.38 10.19
C LYS A 29 -23.64 12.03 9.38
N GLU A 30 -24.83 11.43 9.42
CA GLU A 30 -26.03 11.95 8.72
C GLU A 30 -25.77 12.21 7.22
N GLY A 31 -25.00 11.32 6.58
CA GLY A 31 -24.65 11.42 5.16
C GLY A 31 -23.58 12.48 4.83
N LYS A 32 -22.98 13.14 5.83
CA LYS A 32 -21.92 14.13 5.64
C LYS A 32 -20.56 13.60 6.10
N VAL A 33 -19.53 13.85 5.31
CA VAL A 33 -18.13 13.60 5.69
C VAL A 33 -17.69 14.67 6.67
N LEU A 34 -17.20 14.25 7.84
CA LEU A 34 -16.82 15.15 8.93
C LEU A 34 -15.37 15.61 8.85
N ASN A 35 -14.52 14.88 8.12
CA ASN A 35 -13.09 15.15 7.95
C ASN A 35 -12.66 15.15 6.46
N PRO A 36 -13.20 16.05 5.61
CA PRO A 36 -12.91 16.06 4.18
C PRO A 36 -11.54 16.66 3.81
N SER A 37 -10.73 17.06 4.79
CA SER A 37 -9.41 17.68 4.59
C SER A 37 -8.30 16.68 4.90
N PHE A 38 -7.11 16.84 4.29
CA PHE A 38 -5.93 16.03 4.67
C PHE A 38 -5.30 16.43 6.02
N VAL A 39 -5.83 17.45 6.69
CA VAL A 39 -5.45 17.76 8.07
C VAL A 39 -6.16 16.79 9.02
N ASP A 40 -7.44 16.52 8.76
CA ASP A 40 -8.30 15.71 9.62
C ASP A 40 -8.41 14.24 9.17
N TYR A 41 -8.27 13.97 7.87
CA TYR A 41 -8.03 12.64 7.31
C TYR A 41 -6.52 12.48 7.10
N LYS A 42 -5.88 11.80 8.05
CA LYS A 42 -4.43 11.73 8.10
C LYS A 42 -3.92 10.68 7.14
N ILE A 43 -3.12 11.10 6.18
CA ILE A 43 -2.32 10.22 5.33
C ILE A 43 -0.89 10.15 5.88
N PRO A 44 -0.15 9.04 5.66
CA PRO A 44 1.25 8.93 6.05
C PRO A 44 2.11 10.04 5.46
N THR A 45 3.04 10.55 6.25
CA THR A 45 4.13 11.44 5.80
C THR A 45 5.44 10.67 5.73
N VAL A 46 6.48 11.27 5.16
CA VAL A 46 7.83 10.68 5.12
C VAL A 46 8.41 10.34 6.50
N ARG A 47 7.90 10.94 7.58
CA ARG A 47 8.35 10.65 8.96
C ARG A 47 7.66 9.44 9.57
N ASP A 48 6.55 9.00 8.99
CA ASP A 48 5.78 7.85 9.46
C ASP A 48 6.26 6.55 8.79
N VAL A 49 6.97 6.66 7.67
CA VAL A 49 7.43 5.51 6.87
C VAL A 49 8.74 4.95 7.45
N PRO A 50 8.76 3.66 7.88
CA PRO A 50 9.98 3.02 8.36
C PRO A 50 10.91 2.62 7.21
N GLU A 51 12.16 2.28 7.54
CA GLU A 51 13.07 1.66 6.58
C GLU A 51 12.53 0.29 6.12
N MET A 52 12.44 0.09 4.81
CA MET A 52 11.89 -1.12 4.21
C MET A 52 12.99 -2.03 3.67
N LYS A 53 12.92 -3.31 4.01
CA LYS A 53 13.80 -4.35 3.43
C LYS A 53 12.97 -5.24 2.52
N ILE A 54 13.20 -5.12 1.22
CA ILE A 54 12.39 -5.77 0.19
C ILE A 54 13.22 -6.87 -0.49
N SER A 55 12.64 -8.06 -0.61
CA SER A 55 13.21 -9.19 -1.36
C SER A 55 12.13 -9.75 -2.27
N ILE A 56 12.48 -9.94 -3.55
CA ILE A 56 11.55 -10.45 -4.56
C ILE A 56 11.68 -11.97 -4.63
N VAL A 57 10.56 -12.68 -4.51
CA VAL A 57 10.47 -14.13 -4.71
C VAL A 57 9.75 -14.41 -6.02
N GLU A 58 10.47 -14.99 -6.97
CA GLU A 58 9.93 -15.32 -8.29
C GLU A 58 9.45 -16.77 -8.33
N VAL A 59 8.14 -16.94 -8.57
CA VAL A 59 7.54 -18.22 -8.99
C VAL A 59 6.76 -17.94 -10.27
N PRO A 60 7.10 -18.58 -11.40
CA PRO A 60 6.44 -18.30 -12.67
C PRO A 60 4.94 -18.65 -12.66
N GLU A 61 4.10 -17.75 -13.16
CA GLU A 61 2.68 -18.00 -13.43
C GLU A 61 2.50 -18.51 -14.87
N PRO A 62 2.03 -19.76 -15.09
CA PRO A 62 1.92 -20.34 -16.42
C PRO A 62 1.07 -19.52 -17.40
N THR A 63 0.07 -18.79 -16.91
CA THR A 63 -0.82 -17.96 -17.72
C THR A 63 -0.33 -16.52 -17.90
N GLY A 64 0.72 -16.13 -17.18
CA GLY A 64 1.26 -14.79 -17.14
C GLY A 64 2.28 -14.53 -18.26
N PRO A 65 2.35 -13.31 -18.80
CA PRO A 65 3.35 -12.96 -19.80
C PRO A 65 4.75 -13.10 -19.18
N TRP A 66 5.60 -13.91 -19.81
CA TRP A 66 6.94 -14.27 -19.29
C TRP A 66 6.92 -14.84 -17.86
N GLY A 67 5.82 -15.46 -17.42
CA GLY A 67 5.69 -15.99 -16.06
C GLY A 67 5.39 -14.94 -14.98
N ALA A 68 5.10 -13.69 -15.35
CA ALA A 68 4.88 -12.61 -14.40
C ALA A 68 3.52 -12.70 -13.68
N ARG A 69 3.48 -12.18 -12.45
CA ARG A 69 2.27 -12.00 -11.64
C ARG A 69 2.06 -10.53 -11.27
N GLY A 70 0.82 -10.17 -10.95
CA GLY A 70 0.50 -8.85 -10.40
C GLY A 70 1.08 -8.69 -9.00
N ILE A 71 1.60 -7.49 -8.69
CA ILE A 71 2.23 -7.18 -7.40
C ILE A 71 1.71 -5.90 -6.74
N ALA A 72 1.10 -4.99 -7.52
CA ALA A 72 0.75 -3.63 -7.08
C ALA A 72 -0.07 -3.59 -5.77
N GLU A 73 -1.12 -4.39 -5.68
CA GLU A 73 -2.02 -4.40 -4.51
C GLU A 73 -1.59 -5.43 -3.45
N ALA A 74 -0.75 -6.38 -3.82
CA ALA A 74 -0.41 -7.54 -2.99
C ALA A 74 0.30 -7.15 -1.69
N CYS A 75 0.99 -6.00 -1.67
CA CYS A 75 1.73 -5.53 -0.50
C CYS A 75 0.87 -4.72 0.48
N MET A 76 -0.22 -4.10 0.00
CA MET A 76 -1.12 -3.32 0.87
C MET A 76 -1.87 -4.24 1.85
N VAL A 77 -2.44 -5.34 1.33
CA VAL A 77 -3.31 -6.25 2.10
C VAL A 77 -2.64 -6.84 3.35
N PRO A 78 -1.41 -7.40 3.29
CA PRO A 78 -0.76 -7.99 4.45
C PRO A 78 -0.14 -6.96 5.40
N THR A 79 -0.03 -5.69 5.02
CA THR A 79 0.61 -4.68 5.85
C THR A 79 -0.22 -4.34 7.09
N ALA A 80 -1.54 -4.21 6.95
CA ALA A 80 -2.41 -3.88 8.08
C ALA A 80 -2.46 -4.94 9.21
N PRO A 81 -2.49 -6.25 8.92
CA PRO A 81 -2.50 -7.29 9.95
C PRO A 81 -1.12 -7.72 10.50
N ALA A 82 -0.01 -7.25 9.92
CA ALA A 82 1.34 -7.63 10.32
C ALA A 82 1.76 -7.03 11.67
#